data_AF-A0A938VQV7-F1
#
_entry.id   AF-A0A938VQV7-F1
#
_cell.length_a   1.000
_cell.length_b   1.000
_cell.length_c   1.000
_cell.angle_alpha   90.00
_cell.angle_beta   90.00
_cell.angle_gamma   90.00
#
_symmetry.space_group_name_H-M   'P 1'
#
loop_
_entity.id
_entity.type
_entity.pdbx_description
1 polymer ?
#
loop_
_entity_poly.entity_id
_entity_poly.type
_entity_poly.pdbx_seq_one_letter_code
_entity_poly.pdbx_strand_id
1 'polypeptide(L)' 'MLKRVFAIDALECPHCRGRRKLIALISDGPVVRRILDHLGLPAEPPRLAPARVSEQLAFGAS' A
#
# COMPACT_ATOMS: atom_id res chain seq x y z
N MET A 1 1.39 7.42 0.99
CA MET A 1 0.13 6.97 0.36
C MET A 1 -0.71 6.03 1.23
N LEU A 2 -0.11 5.14 2.03
CA LEU A 2 -0.86 4.14 2.83
C LEU A 2 -1.93 4.73 3.76
N LYS A 3 -1.61 5.82 4.48
CA LYS A 3 -2.56 6.47 5.40
C LYS A 3 -3.80 7.03 4.72
N ARG A 4 -3.65 7.60 3.52
CA ARG A 4 -4.76 8.24 2.80
C ARG A 4 -5.73 7.21 2.22
N VAL A 5 -5.20 6.11 1.69
CA VAL A 5 -5.99 5.11 0.95
C VAL A 5 -6.47 3.98 1.86
N PHE A 6 -5.61 3.51 2.78
CA PHE A 6 -5.87 2.35 3.63
C PHE A 6 -6.06 2.72 5.11
N ALA A 7 -6.02 4.00 5.48
CA ALA A 7 -6.02 4.45 6.88
C ALA A 7 -4.88 3.86 7.76
N ILE A 8 -3.81 3.34 7.14
CA ILE A 8 -2.66 2.74 7.84
C ILE A 8 -1.51 3.75 7.95
N ASP A 9 -1.07 4.06 9.18
CA ASP A 9 0.15 4.83 9.43
C ASP A 9 1.36 3.90 9.60
N ALA A 10 2.08 3.65 8.49
CA ALA A 10 3.25 2.77 8.47
C ALA A 10 4.44 3.27 9.32
N LEU A 11 4.40 4.52 9.79
CA LEU A 11 5.45 5.11 10.62
C LEU A 11 5.10 5.10 12.11
N GLU A 12 3.91 4.64 12.50
CA GLU A 12 3.60 4.36 13.91
C GLU A 12 4.11 2.96 14.29
N CYS A 13 4.78 2.83 15.44
CA CYS A 13 5.16 1.53 15.97
C CYS A 13 3.95 0.81 16.58
N PRO A 14 3.59 -0.42 16.13
CA PRO A 14 2.46 -1.15 16.68
C PRO A 14 2.67 -1.61 18.13
N HIS A 15 3.90 -1.61 18.65
CA HIS A 15 4.19 -2.03 20.02
C HIS A 15 4.19 -0.88 21.04
N CYS A 16 4.76 0.27 20.67
CA CYS A 16 4.98 1.39 21.61
C CYS A 16 4.37 2.72 21.16
N ARG A 17 3.68 2.77 20.02
CA ARG A 17 3.09 3.99 19.42
C ARG A 17 4.09 5.09 19.04
N GLY A 18 5.40 4.88 19.23
CA GLY A 18 6.44 5.83 18.84
C GLY A 18 6.59 5.97 17.32
N ARG A 19 7.27 7.04 16.88
CA ARG A 19 7.49 7.33 15.46
C ARG A 19 8.71 6.59 14.92
N ARG A 20 8.52 5.78 13.88
CA ARG A 20 9.57 5.13 13.08
C ARG A 20 10.10 6.08 12.00
N LYS A 21 11.35 5.85 11.57
CA LYS A 21 12.01 6.59 10.48
C LYS A 21 11.96 5.78 9.19
N LEU A 22 11.55 6.41 8.09
CA LEU A 22 11.70 5.83 6.75
C LEU A 22 13.18 5.87 6.34
N ILE A 23 13.76 4.71 6.05
CA ILE A 23 15.18 4.61 5.66
C ILE A 23 15.38 4.41 4.16
N ALA A 24 14.41 3.80 3.48
CA ALA A 24 14.45 3.55 2.04
C ALA A 24 13.03 3.33 1.50
N LEU A 25 12.83 3.66 0.22
CA LEU A 25 11.68 3.24 -0.58
C LEU A 25 12.21 2.34 -1.69
N ILE A 26 11.75 1.08 -1.72
CA ILE A 26 12.19 0.10 -2.71
C ILE A 26 11.07 -0.07 -3.73
N SER A 27 11.33 0.28 -4.99
CA SER A 27 10.36 0.21 -6.09
C SER A 27 10.76 -0.75 -7.21
N ASP A 28 11.97 -1.31 -7.18
CA ASP A 28 12.41 -2.31 -8.15
C ASP A 28 11.69 -3.65 -7.88
N GLY A 29 10.91 -4.12 -8.85
CA GLY A 29 10.09 -5.32 -8.72
C GLY A 29 10.86 -6.59 -8.32
N PRO A 30 11.96 -6.93 -9.02
CA PRO A 30 12.82 -8.06 -8.64
C PRO A 30 13.35 -7.97 -7.20
N VAL A 31 13.79 -6.79 -6.74
CA VAL A 31 14.25 -6.61 -5.36
C VAL A 31 13.10 -6.78 -4.36
N VAL A 32 11.95 -6.17 -4.62
CA VAL A 32 10.76 -6.30 -3.76
C VAL A 32 10.37 -7.77 -3.62
N ARG A 33 10.31 -8.52 -4.73
CA ARG A 33 9.97 -9.94 -4.74
C ARG A 33 10.92 -10.76 -3.86
N ARG A 34 12.23 -10.58 -4.03
CA ARG A 34 13.25 -11.28 -3.23
C ARG A 34 13.09 -11.01 -1.73
N ILE A 35 12.76 -9.78 -1.34
CA ILE A 35 12.53 -9.42 0.07
C ILE A 35 11.27 -10.11 0.59
N LEU A 36 10.16 -10.05 -0.15
CA LEU A 36 8.90 -10.68 0.26
C LEU A 36 9.03 -12.20 0.39
N ASP A 37 9.67 -12.85 -0.58
CA ASP A 37 9.93 -14.29 -0.56
C ASP A 37 10.79 -14.68 0.66
N HIS A 38 11.83 -13.91 0.96
CA HIS A 38 12.68 -14.15 2.13
C HIS A 38 11.91 -14.03 3.47
N LEU A 39 10.92 -13.14 3.53
CA LEU A 39 10.05 -12.95 4.69
C LEU A 39 8.88 -13.96 4.74
N GLY A 40 8.72 -14.81 3.72
CA GLY A 40 7.58 -15.73 3.61
C GLY A 40 6.24 -15.03 3.34
N LEU A 41 6.28 -13.82 2.75
CA LEU A 41 5.09 -13.04 2.40
C LEU A 41 4.69 -13.26 0.93
N PRO A 42 3.41 -13.08 0.58
CA PRO A 42 2.98 -13.14 -0.82
C PRO A 42 3.68 -12.07 -1.66
N ALA A 43 4.39 -12.48 -2.71
CA ALA A 43 5.07 -11.60 -3.65
C ALA A 43 4.26 -11.33 -4.94
N GLU A 44 3.12 -11.99 -5.11
CA GLU A 44 2.21 -11.76 -6.23
C GLU A 44 1.22 -10.64 -5.89
N PRO A 45 1.01 -9.66 -6.78
CA PRO A 45 0.03 -8.61 -6.54
C PRO A 45 -1.39 -9.20 -6.41
N PRO A 46 -2.27 -8.58 -5.61
CA PRO A 46 -3.66 -8.98 -5.56
C PRO A 46 -4.31 -8.80 -6.93
N ARG A 47 -5.29 -9.66 -7.24
CA ARG A 47 -6.07 -9.51 -8.49
C ARG A 47 -6.71 -8.13 -8.53
N LEU A 48 -6.57 -7.45 -9.67
CA LEU A 48 -7.20 -6.16 -9.89
C LEU A 48 -8.73 -6.32 -9.80
N ALA A 49 -9.34 -5.53 -8.93
CA ALA A 49 -10.79 -5.43 -8.89
C ALA A 49 -11.29 -4.62 -10.11
N PRO A 50 -12.49 -4.90 -10.64
CA PRO A 50 -13.10 -4.07 -11.67
C PRO A 50 -13.17 -2.61 -11.23
N ALA A 51 -13.03 -1.70 -12.20
CA ALA A 51 -13.23 -0.27 -11.94
C ALA A 51 -14.62 -0.03 -11.37
N ARG A 52 -14.70 0.76 -10.29
CA ARG A 52 -15.98 1.26 -9.78
C ARG A 52 -16.20 2.66 -10.36
N VAL A 53 -17.42 2.97 -10.79
CA VAL A 53 -17.80 4.35 -11.13
C VAL A 53 -17.62 5.19 -9.87
N SER A 54 -16.85 6.27 -9.94
CA SER A 54 -16.73 7.20 -8.83
C SER A 54 -17.95 8.14 -8.82
N GLU A 55 -18.44 8.48 -7.64
CA GLU A 55 -19.53 9.46 -7.47
C GLU A 55 -19.18 10.82 -8.11
N GLN A 56 -17.88 11.14 -8.22
CA GLN A 56 -17.37 12.31 -8.92
C GLN A 56 -17.67 12.31 -10.43
N LEU A 57 -17.70 11.15 -11.08
CA LEU A 57 -18.11 11.01 -12.48
C LEU A 57 -19.63 10.98 -12.63
N ALA A 58 -20.38 10.60 -11.60
CA ALA A 58 -21.84 10.61 -11.61
C ALA A 58 -22.43 12.03 -11.52
N PHE A 59 -21.74 12.97 -10.86
CA PHE A 59 -22.22 14.34 -10.65
C PHE A 59 -22.16 15.24 -11.91
N GLY A 60 -21.32 14.90 -12.89
CA GLY A 60 -21.13 15.69 -14.12
C GLY A 60 -22.01 15.28 -15.30
N ALA A 61 -22.92 14.32 -15.10
CA ALA A 61 -23.82 13.78 -16.12
C ALA A 61 -25.28 14.26 -15.96
N SER A 62 -25.51 15.30 -15.16
CA SER A 62 -26.82 15.95 -14.96
C SER A 62 -26.79 17.41 -15.39
#